data_AF-A0A497FMP6-F1
#
_entry.id   AF-A0A497FMP6-F1
#
_cell.length_a   1.000
_cell.length_b   1.000
_cell.length_c   1.000
_cell.angle_alpha   90.00
_cell.angle_beta   90.00
_cell.angle_gamma   90.00
#
_symmetry.space_group_name_H-M   'P 1'
#
loop_
_entity.id
_entity.type
_entity.pdbx_description
1 polymer ?
#
loop_
_entity_poly.entity_id
_entity_poly.type
_entity_poly.pdbx_seq_one_letter_code
_entity_poly.pdbx_strand_id
1 'polypeptide(L)'
;MKLVLRVWDDFCRLMGAEFVAVLDYYVGARLGMPVREAVVCCPERLKEEICNVYCPAFWDMLLKIILRTAKKNGVSLRLVLDWFNEV
;
A
#
# COMPACT_ATOMS: atom_id res chain seq x y z
N MET A 1 -8.01 -4.35 -10.52
CA MET A 1 -6.66 -4.94 -10.33
C MET A 1 -5.53 -4.21 -11.06
N LYS A 2 -5.53 -4.09 -12.41
CA LYS A 2 -4.41 -3.43 -13.14
C LYS A 2 -4.15 -1.96 -12.77
N LEU A 3 -5.20 -1.15 -12.60
CA LEU A 3 -5.09 0.28 -12.21
C LEU A 3 -4.52 0.46 -10.80
N VAL A 4 -4.94 -0.42 -9.92
CA VAL A 4 -4.61 -0.46 -8.50
C VAL A 4 -3.13 -0.83 -8.29
N LEU A 5 -2.65 -1.86 -9.00
CA LEU A 5 -1.24 -2.19 -9.08
C LEU A 5 -0.39 -1.06 -9.67
N ARG A 6 -0.91 -0.36 -10.68
CA ARG A 6 -0.20 0.81 -11.25
C ARG A 6 0.00 1.91 -10.21
N VAL A 7 -1.03 2.24 -9.43
CA VAL A 7 -0.93 3.22 -8.34
C VAL A 7 0.08 2.76 -7.29
N TRP A 8 0.06 1.48 -6.92
CA TRP A 8 1.02 0.91 -5.98
C TRP A 8 2.46 0.97 -6.51
N ASP A 9 2.69 0.53 -7.74
CA ASP A 9 4.02 0.55 -8.37
C ASP A 9 4.57 1.99 -8.45
N ASP A 10 3.73 2.97 -8.78
CA ASP A 10 4.12 4.38 -8.79
C ASP A 10 4.39 4.95 -7.39
N PHE A 11 3.62 4.51 -6.37
CA PHE A 11 3.89 4.82 -4.98
C PHE A 11 5.24 4.23 -4.53
N CYS A 12 5.51 2.96 -4.82
CA CYS A 12 6.78 2.32 -4.51
C CYS A 12 7.97 3.01 -5.19
N ARG A 13 7.82 3.44 -6.46
CA ARG A 13 8.84 4.24 -7.16
C ARG A 13 9.10 5.58 -6.48
N LEU A 14 8.05 6.25 -5.99
CA LEU A 14 8.17 7.52 -5.28
C LEU A 14 8.91 7.36 -3.94
N MET A 15 8.62 6.28 -3.20
CA MET A 15 9.23 6.03 -1.89
C MET A 15 10.68 5.51 -1.98
N GLY A 16 11.04 4.89 -3.10
CA GLY A 16 12.37 4.34 -3.34
C GLY A 16 12.52 2.88 -2.92
N ALA A 17 13.53 2.22 -3.49
CA ALA A 17 13.73 0.78 -3.33
C ALA A 17 14.04 0.35 -1.89
N GLU A 18 14.78 1.16 -1.14
CA GLU A 18 15.13 0.89 0.26
C GLU A 18 13.88 0.84 1.15
N PHE A 19 12.95 1.78 0.96
CA PHE A 19 11.68 1.78 1.66
C PHE A 19 10.86 0.52 1.37
N VAL A 20 10.78 0.11 0.11
CA VAL A 20 10.05 -1.10 -0.29
C VAL A 20 10.70 -2.34 0.32
N ALA A 21 12.04 -2.42 0.32
CA ALA A 21 12.77 -3.53 0.93
C ALA A 21 12.51 -3.62 2.45
N VAL A 22 12.44 -2.47 3.14
CA VAL A 22 12.08 -2.41 4.56
C VAL A 22 10.65 -2.90 4.79
N LEU A 23 9.69 -2.50 3.95
CA LEU A 23 8.32 -3.02 4.04
C LEU A 23 8.27 -4.54 3.79
N ASP A 24 8.96 -5.05 2.77
CA ASP A 24 9.03 -6.50 2.53
C ASP A 24 9.64 -7.26 3.71
N TYR A 25 10.71 -6.72 4.30
CA TYR A 25 11.39 -7.35 5.42
C TYR A 25 10.51 -7.47 6.67
N TYR A 26 9.79 -6.41 7.04
CA TYR A 26 8.98 -6.43 8.27
C TYR A 26 7.53 -6.88 8.05
N VAL A 27 6.89 -6.38 7.01
CA VAL A 27 5.47 -6.62 6.73
C VAL A 27 5.30 -7.84 5.83
N GLY A 28 6.07 -7.91 4.74
CA GLY A 28 6.03 -9.05 3.81
C GLY A 28 6.36 -10.38 4.49
N ALA A 29 7.37 -10.39 5.37
CA ALA A 29 7.73 -11.58 6.17
C ALA A 29 6.58 -12.07 7.06
N ARG A 30 5.78 -11.18 7.66
CA ARG A 30 4.61 -11.54 8.47
C ARG A 30 3.43 -12.03 7.63
N LEU A 31 3.30 -11.51 6.41
CA LEU A 31 2.29 -11.94 5.44
C LEU A 31 2.67 -13.25 4.75
N GLY A 32 3.96 -13.63 4.78
CA GLY A 32 4.50 -14.77 4.06
C GLY A 32 4.60 -14.55 2.54
N MET A 33 4.57 -13.29 2.09
CA MET A 33 4.64 -12.91 0.68
C MET A 33 5.13 -11.47 0.50
N PRO A 34 5.65 -11.09 -0.68
CA PRO A 34 6.03 -9.71 -0.97
C PRO A 34 4.84 -8.75 -0.82
N VAL A 35 5.09 -7.53 -0.33
CA VAL A 35 4.04 -6.50 -0.14
C VAL A 35 3.35 -6.14 -1.45
N ARG A 36 4.06 -6.24 -2.58
CA ARG A 36 3.50 -6.07 -3.93
C ARG A 36 2.49 -7.15 -4.30
N GLU A 37 2.64 -8.37 -3.79
CA GLU A 37 1.66 -9.44 -3.99
C GLU A 37 0.50 -9.27 -3.00
N ALA A 38 0.82 -8.98 -1.74
CA ALA A 38 -0.16 -8.76 -0.69
C ALA A 38 -1.14 -7.63 -1.02
N VAL A 39 -0.67 -6.57 -1.67
CA VAL A 39 -1.54 -5.45 -2.06
C VAL A 39 -2.68 -5.92 -2.97
N VAL A 40 -2.46 -6.94 -3.79
CA VAL A 40 -3.47 -7.50 -4.69
C VAL A 40 -4.31 -8.57 -4.00
N CYS A 41 -3.64 -9.49 -3.31
CA CYS A 41 -4.27 -10.70 -2.78
C CYS A 41 -5.02 -10.44 -1.47
N CYS A 42 -4.52 -9.54 -0.63
CA CYS A 42 -5.01 -9.34 0.73
C CYS A 42 -4.75 -7.90 1.24
N PRO A 43 -5.30 -6.86 0.58
CA PRO A 43 -5.03 -5.46 0.93
C PRO A 43 -5.43 -5.08 2.36
N GLU A 44 -6.50 -5.67 2.90
CA GLU A 44 -6.91 -5.46 4.30
C GLU A 44 -5.86 -5.99 5.28
N ARG A 45 -5.38 -7.23 5.09
CA ARG A 45 -4.29 -7.80 5.90
C ARG A 45 -2.99 -7.02 5.75
N LEU A 46 -2.70 -6.51 4.55
CA LEU A 46 -1.53 -5.66 4.35
C LEU A 46 -1.61 -4.40 5.22
N LYS A 47 -2.77 -3.73 5.24
CA LYS A 47 -3.01 -2.59 6.14
C LYS A 47 -2.81 -2.98 7.59
N GLU A 48 -3.46 -4.06 8.04
CA GLU A 48 -3.38 -4.52 9.43
C GLU A 48 -1.94 -4.77 9.86
N GLU A 49 -1.15 -5.45 9.03
CA GLU A 49 0.26 -5.72 9.34
C GLU A 49 1.13 -4.46 9.31
N ILE A 50 0.86 -3.50 8.41
CA ILE A 50 1.53 -2.18 8.45
C ILE A 50 1.23 -1.47 9.79
N CYS A 51 -0.03 -1.48 10.23
CA CYS A 51 -0.43 -0.90 11.51
C CYS A 51 0.22 -1.61 12.71
N ASN A 52 0.32 -2.93 12.67
CA ASN A 52 0.91 -3.75 13.73
C ASN A 52 2.43 -3.59 13.85
N VAL A 53 3.13 -3.48 12.71
CA VAL A 53 4.59 -3.33 12.66
C VAL A 53 5.02 -1.91 13.03
N TYR A 54 4.30 -0.90 12.52
CA TYR A 54 4.67 0.50 12.68
C TYR A 54 3.73 1.23 13.64
N CYS A 55 2.56 1.66 13.14
CA CYS A 55 1.45 2.22 13.91
C CYS A 55 0.32 2.65 12.95
N PRO A 56 -0.90 2.90 13.45
CA PRO A 56 -1.99 3.43 12.63
C PRO A 56 -1.66 4.76 11.94
N ALA A 57 -0.97 5.68 12.63
CA ALA A 57 -0.58 6.97 12.07
C ALA A 57 0.39 6.84 10.88
N PHE A 58 1.21 5.78 10.85
CA PHE A 58 2.07 5.49 9.72
C PHE A 58 1.26 5.03 8.51
N TRP A 59 0.27 4.17 8.70
CA TRP A 59 -0.67 3.80 7.64
C TRP A 59 -1.40 5.03 7.07
N ASP A 60 -1.92 5.91 7.92
CA ASP A 60 -2.58 7.15 7.48
C ASP A 60 -1.68 8.01 6.59
N MET A 61 -0.39 8.08 6.93
CA MET A 61 0.60 8.78 6.11
C MET A 61 0.79 8.10 4.76
N LEU A 62 0.98 6.78 4.72
CA LEU A 62 1.12 6.03 3.47
C LEU A 62 -0.12 6.16 2.60
N LEU A 63 -1.31 6.00 3.18
CA LEU A 63 -2.59 6.12 2.49
C LEU A 63 -2.73 7.51 1.85
N LYS A 64 -2.36 8.60 2.54
CA LYS A 64 -2.35 9.95 1.95
C LYS A 64 -1.43 10.05 0.73
N ILE A 65 -0.27 9.40 0.76
CA ILE A 65 0.67 9.40 -0.37
C ILE A 65 0.10 8.56 -1.52
N ILE A 66 -0.44 7.36 -1.23
CA ILE A 66 -1.10 6.49 -2.22
C ILE A 66 -2.25 7.22 -2.90
N LEU A 67 -3.10 7.94 -2.15
CA LEU A 67 -4.20 8.74 -2.69
C LEU A 67 -3.70 9.91 -3.55
N ARG A 68 -2.59 10.57 -3.19
CA ARG A 68 -1.96 11.58 -4.05
C ARG A 68 -1.45 10.98 -5.35
N THR A 69 -0.84 9.81 -5.31
CA THR A 69 -0.39 9.06 -6.50
C THR A 69 -1.58 8.68 -7.39
N ALA A 70 -2.66 8.18 -6.79
CA ALA A 70 -3.90 7.87 -7.49
C ALA A 70 -4.46 9.11 -8.21
N LYS A 71 -4.55 10.25 -7.52
CA LYS A 71 -5.02 11.52 -8.09
C LYS A 71 -4.17 11.95 -9.28
N LYS A 72 -2.84 11.88 -9.17
CA LYS A 72 -1.89 12.23 -10.25
C LYS A 72 -2.09 11.34 -11.48
N ASN A 73 -2.48 10.09 -11.28
CA ASN A 73 -2.71 9.10 -12.34
C ASN A 73 -4.15 9.09 -12.87
N GLY A 74 -5.02 10.01 -12.43
CA GLY A 74 -6.43 10.04 -12.84
C GLY A 74 -7.25 8.86 -12.32
N VAL A 75 -6.81 8.20 -11.24
CA VAL A 75 -7.51 7.08 -10.61
C VAL A 75 -8.45 7.60 -9.52
N SER A 76 -9.67 7.05 -9.47
CA SER A 76 -10.66 7.38 -8.45
C SER A 76 -10.14 7.12 -7.05
N LEU A 77 -10.21 8.14 -6.17
CA LEU A 77 -9.83 7.99 -4.76
C LEU A 77 -10.74 6.99 -4.04
N ARG A 78 -12.03 6.96 -4.40
CA ARG A 78 -12.99 6.02 -3.82
C ARG A 78 -12.58 4.58 -4.12
N LEU A 79 -12.14 4.30 -5.34
CA LEU A 79 -11.63 2.97 -5.71
C LEU A 79 -10.45 2.54 -4.82
N VAL A 80 -9.55 3.47 -4.49
CA VAL A 80 -8.38 3.18 -3.63
C VAL A 80 -8.80 2.99 -2.17
N LEU A 81 -9.75 3.77 -1.68
CA LEU A 81 -10.29 3.61 -0.32
C LEU A 81 -11.05 2.30 -0.17
N ASP A 82 -11.94 1.97 -1.12
CA ASP A 82 -12.65 0.68 -1.16
C ASP A 82 -11.66 -0.49 -1.21
N TRP A 83 -10.53 -0.33 -1.93
CA TRP A 83 -9.51 -1.37 -2.04
C TRP A 83 -8.84 -1.73 -0.71
N PHE A 84 -8.65 -0.77 0.19
CA PHE A 84 -8.09 -0.99 1.53
C PHE A 84 -9.17 -1.05 2.64
N ASN A 85 -10.44 -1.09 2.26
CA ASN A 85 -11.59 -1.07 3.17
C ASN A 85 -11.52 0.10 4.16
N GLU A 86 -11.39 1.32 3.60
CA GLU A 86 -11.29 2.61 4.31
C GLU A 86 -12.60 3.41 4.20
N VAL A 87 -13.73 2.71 4.11
CA VAL A 87 -15.04 3.25 3.68
C VAL A 87 -16.18 2.78 4.56
#